data_AF-A0A9D0BV41-F1
#
_entry.id   AF-A0A9D0BV41-F1
#
_cell.length_a   1.000
_cell.length_b   1.000
_cell.length_c   1.000
_cell.angle_alpha   90.00
_cell.angle_beta   90.00
_cell.angle_gamma   90.00
#
_symmetry.space_group_name_H-M   'P 1'
#
loop_
_entity.id
_entity.type
_entity.pdbx_description
1 polymer ?
#
loop_
_entity_poly.entity_id
_entity_poly.type
_entity_poly.pdbx_seq_one_letter_code
_entity_poly.pdbx_strand_id
1 'polypeptide(L)'
;MKNKKLFSNPPVKFFSAVIIIYLLTFAALRLSLLLFNCHQFQAVPLLILFKAFIVGARFDMAVSLYVVAPLFLLNYLFYFFNRQKWLKQVNLIYLTVTLFIYSFLGMAEIEFFKYFRVRLNAFFVNWDENPGFVLKMVWETYPVVRYLLVQFLFLALLYLLFKKLQDRFYAATGKQGIVFK
;
A
#
# COMPACT_ATOMS: atom_id res chain seq x y z
N MET A 1 0.95 -29.11 -18.33
CA MET A 1 1.50 -28.03 -19.18
C MET A 1 0.53 -26.86 -19.50
N LYS A 2 -0.59 -26.65 -18.79
CA LYS A 2 -1.52 -25.51 -19.04
C LYS A 2 -1.19 -24.19 -18.29
N ASN A 3 -0.35 -24.22 -17.25
CA ASN A 3 -0.13 -23.05 -16.36
C ASN A 3 0.71 -21.91 -16.96
N LYS A 4 1.56 -22.16 -17.97
CA LYS A 4 2.42 -21.09 -18.54
C LYS A 4 1.63 -20.02 -19.31
N LYS A 5 0.41 -20.32 -19.79
CA LYS A 5 -0.42 -19.37 -20.54
C LYS A 5 -1.17 -18.36 -19.64
N LEU A 6 -1.42 -18.68 -18.38
CA LEU A 6 -2.14 -17.76 -17.48
C LEU A 6 -1.25 -16.59 -17.06
N PHE A 7 0.00 -16.87 -16.69
CA PHE A 7 1.00 -15.85 -16.34
C PHE A 7 1.52 -15.06 -17.53
N SER A 8 1.25 -15.47 -18.77
CA SER A 8 1.60 -14.69 -19.96
C SER A 8 0.61 -13.56 -20.26
N ASN A 9 -0.59 -13.58 -19.65
CA ASN A 9 -1.62 -12.57 -19.89
C ASN A 9 -1.22 -11.20 -19.31
N PRO A 10 -1.24 -10.12 -20.11
CA PRO A 10 -0.92 -8.77 -19.66
C PRO A 10 -1.66 -8.31 -18.39
N PRO A 11 -2.99 -8.54 -18.21
CA PRO A 11 -3.69 -8.04 -17.02
C PRO A 11 -3.27 -8.76 -15.75
N VAL A 12 -3.02 -10.08 -15.83
CA VAL A 12 -2.53 -10.87 -14.69
C VAL A 12 -1.16 -10.36 -14.24
N LYS A 13 -0.27 -10.03 -15.18
CA LYS A 13 1.05 -9.43 -14.87
C LYS A 13 0.94 -8.06 -14.22
N PHE A 14 0.01 -7.22 -14.68
CA PHE A 14 -0.22 -5.90 -14.10
C PHE A 14 -0.68 -6.00 -12.65
N PHE A 15 -1.77 -6.74 -12.39
CA PHE A 15 -2.33 -6.84 -11.05
C PHE A 15 -1.42 -7.60 -10.07
N SER A 16 -0.71 -8.64 -10.53
CA SER A 16 0.30 -9.31 -9.69
C SER A 16 1.45 -8.39 -9.32
N ALA A 17 1.95 -7.57 -10.25
CA ALA A 17 2.97 -6.57 -9.94
C ALA A 17 2.48 -5.53 -8.93
N VAL A 18 1.23 -5.06 -9.04
CA VAL A 18 0.63 -4.15 -8.05
C VAL A 18 0.58 -4.81 -6.68
N ILE A 19 0.08 -6.04 -6.57
CA ILE A 19 0.02 -6.78 -5.30
C ILE A 19 1.41 -6.91 -4.68
N ILE A 20 2.43 -7.23 -5.47
CA ILE A 20 3.82 -7.34 -4.99
C ILE A 20 4.31 -5.99 -4.43
N ILE A 21 4.03 -4.87 -5.10
CA ILE A 21 4.41 -3.53 -4.61
C ILE A 21 3.76 -3.24 -3.26
N TYR A 22 2.48 -3.58 -3.09
CA TYR A 22 1.78 -3.44 -1.80
C TYR A 22 2.42 -4.31 -0.70
N LEU A 23 2.65 -5.59 -0.98
CA LEU A 23 3.27 -6.52 -0.02
C LEU A 23 4.67 -6.07 0.39
N LEU A 24 5.48 -5.61 -0.55
CA LEU A 24 6.82 -5.08 -0.25
C LEU A 24 6.74 -3.83 0.63
N THR A 25 5.79 -2.94 0.35
CA THR A 25 5.59 -1.73 1.15
C THR A 25 5.15 -2.09 2.57
N PHE A 26 4.18 -2.99 2.75
CA PHE A 26 3.74 -3.45 4.07
C PHE A 26 4.83 -4.19 4.83
N ALA A 27 5.61 -5.05 4.16
CA ALA A 27 6.74 -5.73 4.75
C ALA A 27 7.81 -4.75 5.24
N ALA A 28 8.13 -3.73 4.43
CA ALA A 28 9.09 -2.68 4.79
C ALA A 28 8.62 -1.87 6.01
N LEU A 29 7.34 -1.49 6.06
CA LEU A 29 6.76 -0.77 7.19
C LEU A 29 6.79 -1.62 8.47
N ARG A 30 6.42 -2.91 8.38
CA ARG A 30 6.46 -3.83 9.52
C ARG A 30 7.89 -4.07 10.02
N LEU A 31 8.84 -4.25 9.10
CA LEU A 31 10.25 -4.39 9.46
C LEU A 31 10.74 -3.11 10.14
N SER A 32 10.38 -1.94 9.62
CA SER A 32 10.73 -0.66 10.22
C SER A 32 10.16 -0.55 11.64
N LEU A 33 8.89 -0.92 11.85
CA LEU A 33 8.27 -0.94 13.18
C LEU A 33 9.05 -1.80 14.16
N LEU A 34 9.49 -3.00 13.76
CA LEU A 34 10.30 -3.89 14.59
C LEU A 34 11.67 -3.28 14.89
N LEU A 35 12.36 -2.71 13.89
CA LEU A 35 13.70 -2.17 14.04
C LEU A 35 13.73 -0.91 14.92
N PHE A 36 12.84 0.05 14.68
CA PHE A 36 12.75 1.29 15.45
C PHE A 36 12.30 1.06 16.90
N ASN A 37 11.52 0.01 17.16
CA ASN A 37 11.04 -0.33 18.49
C ASN A 37 11.70 -1.60 19.05
N CYS A 38 12.88 -2.01 18.54
CA CYS A 38 13.52 -3.27 18.89
C CYS A 38 13.76 -3.45 20.40
N HIS A 39 14.08 -2.37 21.11
CA HIS A 39 14.23 -2.36 22.56
C HIS A 39 12.98 -2.85 23.30
N GLN A 40 11.79 -2.64 22.74
CA GLN A 40 10.52 -3.05 23.33
C GLN A 40 10.23 -4.55 23.12
N PHE A 41 10.94 -5.21 22.20
CA PHE A 41 10.72 -6.62 21.85
C PHE A 41 11.79 -7.57 22.43
N GLN A 42 12.75 -7.07 23.21
CA GLN A 42 13.90 -7.86 23.72
C GLN A 42 13.48 -9.10 24.52
N ALA A 43 12.38 -9.02 25.27
CA ALA A 43 11.86 -10.13 26.05
C ALA A 43 11.01 -11.14 25.24
N VAL A 44 10.76 -10.87 23.95
CA VAL A 44 9.88 -11.69 23.11
C VAL A 44 10.71 -12.73 22.36
N PRO A 45 10.38 -14.03 22.47
CA PRO A 45 11.03 -15.08 21.68
C PRO A 45 10.97 -14.82 20.18
N LEU A 46 12.10 -15.01 19.48
CA LEU A 46 12.23 -14.87 18.02
C LEU A 46 11.19 -15.70 17.24
N LEU A 47 10.85 -16.89 17.72
CA LEU A 47 9.83 -17.75 17.11
C LEU A 47 8.44 -17.09 17.11
N ILE A 48 8.10 -16.35 18.17
CA ILE A 48 6.83 -15.62 18.27
C ILE A 48 6.84 -14.43 17.31
N LEU A 49 7.97 -13.71 17.22
CA LEU A 49 8.13 -12.62 16.25
C LEU A 49 7.96 -13.15 14.82
N PHE A 50 8.61 -14.25 14.46
CA PHE A 50 8.48 -14.85 13.13
C PHE A 50 7.04 -15.29 12.83
N LYS A 51 6.36 -15.92 13.79
CA LYS A 51 4.94 -16.26 13.66
C LYS A 51 4.07 -15.01 13.44
N ALA A 52 4.33 -13.92 14.18
CA ALA A 52 3.62 -12.66 14.01
C ALA A 52 3.84 -12.05 12.61
N PHE A 53 5.05 -12.17 12.05
CA PHE A 53 5.34 -11.75 10.67
C PHE A 53 4.56 -12.58 9.63
N ILE A 54 4.44 -13.89 9.82
CA ILE A 54 3.65 -14.76 8.92
C ILE A 54 2.16 -14.39 8.98
N VAL A 55 1.61 -14.25 10.19
CA VAL A 55 0.21 -13.84 10.38
C VAL A 55 -0.02 -12.47 9.77
N GLY A 56 0.90 -11.53 9.98
CA GLY A 56 0.87 -10.22 9.37
C GLY A 56 0.91 -10.28 7.84
N ALA A 57 1.77 -11.11 7.24
CA ALA A 57 1.87 -11.24 5.79
C ALA A 57 0.58 -11.76 5.15
N ARG A 58 -0.15 -12.65 5.86
CA ARG A 58 -1.48 -13.10 5.43
C ARG A 58 -2.50 -11.96 5.44
N PHE A 59 -2.46 -11.11 6.46
CA PHE A 59 -3.31 -9.93 6.54
C PHE A 59 -2.97 -8.93 5.42
N ASP A 60 -1.68 -8.65 5.19
CA ASP A 60 -1.22 -7.76 4.12
C ASP A 60 -1.68 -8.25 2.75
N MET A 61 -1.65 -9.56 2.52
CA MET A 61 -2.15 -10.18 1.30
C MET A 61 -3.66 -9.95 1.15
N ALA A 62 -4.46 -10.17 2.19
CA ALA A 62 -5.89 -9.91 2.14
C ALA A 62 -6.20 -8.43 1.84
N VAL A 63 -5.52 -7.50 2.52
CA VAL A 63 -5.67 -6.06 2.29
C VAL A 63 -5.30 -5.68 0.87
N SER A 64 -4.17 -6.17 0.36
CA SER A 64 -3.75 -5.89 -1.03
C SER A 64 -4.76 -6.39 -2.06
N LEU A 65 -5.39 -7.54 -1.81
CA LEU A 65 -6.45 -8.09 -2.66
C LEU A 65 -7.72 -7.24 -2.57
N TYR A 66 -8.12 -6.79 -1.39
CA TYR A 66 -9.28 -5.90 -1.22
C TYR A 66 -9.10 -4.56 -1.91
N VAL A 67 -7.88 -4.01 -1.93
CA VAL A 67 -7.56 -2.78 -2.67
C VAL A 67 -7.61 -3.00 -4.19
N VAL A 68 -7.11 -4.15 -4.66
CA VAL A 68 -7.05 -4.44 -6.09
C VAL A 68 -8.40 -4.90 -6.67
N ALA A 69 -9.24 -5.57 -5.87
CA ALA A 69 -10.55 -6.07 -6.29
C ALA A 69 -11.48 -5.03 -6.95
N PRO A 70 -11.73 -3.83 -6.38
CA PRO A 70 -12.58 -2.83 -7.02
C PRO A 70 -11.99 -2.33 -8.33
N LEU A 71 -10.67 -2.20 -8.43
CA LEU A 71 -10.02 -1.85 -9.69
C LEU A 71 -10.17 -2.95 -10.73
N PHE A 72 -10.01 -4.21 -10.33
CA PHE A 72 -10.20 -5.34 -11.24
C PHE A 72 -11.63 -5.34 -11.80
N LEU A 73 -12.64 -5.18 -10.93
CA LEU A 73 -14.05 -5.10 -11.34
C LEU A 73 -14.33 -3.91 -12.25
N LEU A 74 -13.78 -2.74 -11.93
CA LEU A 74 -13.94 -1.51 -12.73
C LEU A 74 -13.31 -1.69 -14.12
N ASN A 75 -12.09 -2.23 -14.19
CA ASN A 75 -11.43 -2.52 -15.47
C ASN A 75 -12.15 -3.61 -16.25
N TYR A 76 -12.76 -4.59 -15.61
CA TYR A 76 -13.55 -5.63 -16.28
C TYR A 76 -14.85 -5.06 -16.87
N LEU A 77 -15.55 -4.19 -16.12
CA LEU A 77 -16.85 -3.64 -16.52
C LEU A 77 -16.73 -2.56 -17.60
N PHE A 78 -15.86 -1.57 -17.39
CA PHE A 78 -15.78 -0.37 -18.25
C PHE A 78 -14.95 -0.56 -19.50
N TYR A 79 -14.33 -1.71 -19.62
CA TYR A 79 -13.61 -2.10 -20.80
C TYR A 79 -14.51 -2.25 -22.03
N PHE A 80 -15.74 -2.77 -21.86
CA PHE A 80 -16.73 -2.87 -22.94
C PHE A 80 -17.12 -1.51 -23.53
N PHE A 81 -16.88 -0.43 -22.79
CA PHE A 81 -17.24 0.93 -23.19
C PHE A 81 -16.08 1.71 -23.85
N ASN A 82 -14.94 1.06 -24.11
CA ASN A 82 -13.75 1.64 -24.75
C ASN A 82 -13.22 2.94 -24.08
N ARG A 83 -13.45 3.10 -22.77
CA ARG A 83 -13.04 4.29 -21.97
C ARG A 83 -11.59 4.23 -21.48
N GLN A 84 -10.67 3.75 -22.31
CA GLN A 84 -9.31 3.38 -21.90
C GLN A 84 -8.50 4.53 -21.29
N LYS A 85 -8.64 5.77 -21.78
CA LYS A 85 -7.92 6.94 -21.24
C LYS A 85 -8.37 7.32 -19.82
N TRP A 86 -9.69 7.28 -19.56
CA TRP A 86 -10.23 7.60 -18.24
C TRP A 86 -9.89 6.51 -17.23
N LEU A 87 -10.05 5.24 -17.62
CA LEU A 87 -9.66 4.08 -16.80
C LEU A 87 -8.18 4.12 -16.42
N LYS A 88 -7.34 4.55 -17.36
CA LYS A 88 -5.92 4.72 -17.08
C LYS A 88 -5.68 5.69 -15.92
N GLN A 89 -6.31 6.86 -15.97
CA GLN A 89 -6.17 7.89 -14.93
C GLN A 89 -6.78 7.45 -13.60
N VAL A 90 -7.96 6.83 -13.61
CA VAL A 90 -8.61 6.32 -12.40
C VAL A 90 -7.73 5.29 -11.70
N ASN A 91 -7.20 4.31 -12.43
CA ASN A 91 -6.29 3.31 -11.87
C ASN A 91 -5.05 3.96 -11.26
N LEU A 92 -4.44 4.93 -11.96
CA LEU A 92 -3.23 5.61 -11.51
C LEU A 92 -3.47 6.38 -10.21
N ILE A 93 -4.51 7.21 -10.18
CA ILE A 93 -4.88 8.02 -9.02
C ILE A 93 -5.25 7.10 -7.85
N TYR A 94 -6.12 6.12 -8.07
CA TYR A 94 -6.57 5.20 -7.03
C TYR A 94 -5.39 4.46 -6.39
N LEU A 95 -4.52 3.83 -7.18
CA LEU A 95 -3.36 3.08 -6.66
C LEU A 95 -2.38 3.97 -5.92
N THR A 96 -2.15 5.17 -6.42
CA THR A 96 -1.24 6.14 -5.80
C THR A 96 -1.80 6.61 -4.45
N VAL A 97 -3.09 6.99 -4.40
CA VAL A 97 -3.75 7.48 -3.19
C VAL A 97 -3.86 6.39 -2.13
N THR A 98 -4.29 5.18 -2.51
CA THR A 98 -4.45 4.08 -1.55
C THR A 98 -3.11 3.68 -0.93
N LEU A 99 -2.06 3.51 -1.73
CA LEU A 99 -0.73 3.18 -1.20
C LEU A 99 -0.12 4.33 -0.39
N PHE A 100 -0.41 5.58 -0.75
CA PHE A 100 -0.06 6.75 0.06
C PHE A 100 -0.73 6.70 1.44
N ILE A 101 -2.03 6.43 1.52
CA ILE A 101 -2.75 6.36 2.79
C ILE A 101 -2.16 5.25 3.67
N TYR A 102 -1.99 4.04 3.11
CA TYR A 102 -1.43 2.92 3.87
C TYR A 102 0.01 3.16 4.35
N SER A 103 0.85 3.75 3.51
CA SER A 103 2.23 4.08 3.91
C SER A 103 2.28 5.17 4.96
N PHE A 104 1.45 6.21 4.83
CA PHE A 104 1.34 7.28 5.82
C PHE A 104 0.88 6.74 7.18
N LEU A 105 -0.17 5.90 7.19
CA LEU A 105 -0.65 5.26 8.41
C LEU A 105 0.41 4.35 9.04
N GLY A 106 1.15 3.59 8.22
CA GLY A 106 2.24 2.75 8.72
C GLY A 106 3.40 3.55 9.32
N MET A 107 3.77 4.69 8.71
CA MET A 107 4.78 5.59 9.29
C MET A 107 4.28 6.19 10.61
N ALA A 108 3.04 6.65 10.66
CA ALA A 108 2.42 7.16 11.88
C ALA A 108 2.35 6.09 12.98
N GLU A 109 2.08 4.84 12.62
CA GLU A 109 2.05 3.72 13.57
C GLU A 109 3.42 3.48 14.22
N ILE A 110 4.53 3.58 13.49
CA ILE A 110 5.89 3.35 14.03
C ILE A 110 6.17 4.33 15.18
N GLU A 111 5.84 5.60 14.98
CA GLU A 111 6.00 6.65 15.96
C GLU A 111 4.99 6.53 17.10
N PHE A 112 3.72 6.28 16.79
CA PHE A 112 2.68 6.08 17.80
C PHE A 112 3.02 4.91 18.75
N PHE A 113 3.50 3.80 18.21
CA PHE A 113 3.88 2.62 18.98
C PHE A 113 5.02 2.91 19.96
N LYS A 114 5.96 3.80 19.58
CA LYS A 114 7.07 4.21 20.44
C LYS A 114 6.61 4.83 21.75
N TYR A 115 5.56 5.66 21.71
CA TYR A 115 5.06 6.39 22.88
C TYR A 115 3.98 5.61 23.63
N PHE A 116 3.01 5.04 22.93
CA PHE A 116 1.83 4.43 23.56
C PHE A 116 1.94 2.92 23.77
N ARG A 117 2.95 2.26 23.17
CA ARG A 117 3.19 0.80 23.22
C ARG A 117 1.98 -0.04 22.80
N VAL A 118 1.07 0.56 22.06
CA VAL A 118 -0.10 -0.07 21.47
C VAL A 118 -0.12 0.27 19.99
N ARG A 119 -0.73 -0.60 19.19
CA ARG A 119 -0.91 -0.35 17.76
C ARG A 119 -1.89 0.79 17.53
N LEU A 120 -1.76 1.42 16.36
CA LEU A 120 -2.69 2.45 15.92
C LEU A 120 -4.12 1.87 15.94
N ASN A 121 -4.98 2.43 16.78
CA ASN A 121 -6.35 1.97 16.98
C ASN A 121 -7.32 3.17 17.07
N ALA A 122 -8.63 2.89 17.08
CA ALA A 122 -9.67 3.93 17.15
C ALA A 122 -9.66 4.74 18.46
N PHE A 123 -8.82 4.39 19.44
CA PHE A 123 -8.57 5.23 20.61
C PHE A 123 -7.97 6.60 20.21
N PHE A 124 -7.30 6.64 19.07
CA PHE A 124 -6.87 7.87 18.39
C PHE A 124 -8.03 8.64 17.73
N VAL A 125 -9.19 8.03 17.48
CA VAL A 125 -10.33 8.71 16.82
C VAL A 125 -11.31 9.27 17.87
N ASN A 126 -11.33 8.71 19.09
CA ASN A 126 -12.08 9.24 20.24
C ASN A 126 -11.41 10.49 20.85
N TRP A 127 -11.05 11.46 20.01
CA TRP A 127 -10.41 12.74 20.35
C TRP A 127 -11.39 13.86 20.71
N ASP A 128 -12.66 13.52 20.93
CA ASP A 128 -13.76 14.48 21.12
C ASP A 128 -13.54 15.42 22.33
N GLU A 129 -12.68 15.05 23.28
CA GLU A 129 -12.46 15.86 24.49
C GLU A 129 -11.47 17.02 24.30
N ASN A 130 -10.49 16.95 23.39
CA ASN A 130 -9.51 18.05 23.17
C ASN A 130 -8.63 17.90 21.90
N PRO A 131 -9.16 18.12 20.69
CA PRO A 131 -8.42 17.94 19.44
C PRO A 131 -7.22 18.89 19.28
N GLY A 132 -7.31 20.10 19.83
CA GLY A 132 -6.22 21.09 19.79
C GLY A 132 -4.98 20.66 20.56
N PHE A 133 -5.16 20.00 21.72
CA PHE A 133 -4.05 19.46 22.50
C PHE A 133 -3.32 18.34 21.75
N VAL A 134 -4.07 17.45 21.08
CA VAL A 134 -3.47 16.33 20.36
C VAL A 134 -2.71 16.80 19.12
N LEU A 135 -3.25 17.74 18.35
CA LEU A 135 -2.54 18.32 17.22
C LEU A 135 -1.25 19.02 17.65
N LYS A 136 -1.29 19.76 18.76
CA LYS A 136 -0.09 20.39 19.33
C LYS A 136 0.92 19.34 19.79
N MET A 137 0.47 18.28 20.47
CA MET A 137 1.32 17.16 20.88
C MET A 137 1.97 16.50 19.66
N VAL A 138 1.22 16.25 18.58
CA VAL A 138 1.76 15.66 17.35
C VAL A 138 2.82 16.56 16.73
N TRP A 139 2.56 17.87 16.66
CA TRP A 139 3.47 18.85 16.08
C TRP A 139 4.76 19.03 16.90
N GLU A 140 4.67 19.00 18.23
CA GLU A 140 5.80 19.16 19.14
C GLU A 140 6.60 17.86 19.34
N THR A 141 5.93 16.70 19.30
CA THR A 141 6.55 15.40 19.62
C THR A 141 7.14 14.73 18.40
N TYR A 142 6.48 14.83 17.25
CA TYR A 142 6.91 14.15 16.03
C TYR A 142 7.58 15.13 15.05
N PRO A 143 8.63 14.71 14.32
CA PRO A 143 9.21 15.52 13.25
C PRO A 143 8.31 15.54 12.00
N VAL A 144 7.11 16.13 12.12
CA VAL A 144 6.03 16.10 11.11
C VAL A 144 6.52 16.56 9.75
N VAL A 145 7.29 17.65 9.68
CA VAL A 145 7.80 18.20 8.41
C VAL A 145 8.71 17.20 7.69
N ARG A 146 9.58 16.49 8.42
CA ARG A 146 10.48 15.48 7.83
C ARG A 146 9.67 14.31 7.28
N TYR A 147 8.66 13.86 8.03
CA TYR A 147 7.77 12.79 7.57
C TYR A 147 6.96 13.19 6.35
N LEU A 148 6.42 14.42 6.30
CA LEU A 148 5.72 14.93 5.13
C LEU A 148 6.64 14.98 3.91
N LEU A 149 7.88 15.46 4.05
CA LEU A 149 8.84 15.49 2.93
C LEU A 149 9.16 14.09 2.41
N VAL A 150 9.46 13.14 3.29
CA VAL A 150 9.69 11.74 2.90
C VAL A 150 8.45 11.18 2.20
N GLN A 151 7.27 11.46 2.74
CA GLN A 151 6.01 11.00 2.18
C GLN A 151 5.70 11.62 0.80
N PHE A 152 6.03 12.89 0.57
CA PHE A 152 5.90 13.54 -0.74
C PHE A 152 6.86 12.94 -1.77
N LEU A 153 8.11 12.69 -1.39
CA LEU A 153 9.07 12.01 -2.27
C LEU A 153 8.61 10.60 -2.59
N PHE A 154 8.10 9.88 -1.59
CA PHE A 154 7.53 8.56 -1.75
C PHE A 154 6.31 8.58 -2.70
N LEU A 155 5.40 9.53 -2.53
CA LEU A 155 4.24 9.73 -3.41
C LEU A 155 4.67 9.96 -4.88
N ALA A 156 5.66 10.81 -5.12
CA ALA A 156 6.20 11.07 -6.45
C ALA A 156 6.79 9.79 -7.07
N LEU A 157 7.57 9.03 -6.28
CA LEU A 157 8.12 7.75 -6.70
C LEU A 157 7.03 6.73 -7.05
N LEU A 158 6.00 6.61 -6.21
CA LEU A 158 4.86 5.72 -6.43
C LEU A 158 4.09 6.09 -7.70
N TYR A 159 3.82 7.37 -7.91
CA TYR A 159 3.16 7.85 -9.11
C TYR A 159 3.94 7.47 -10.37
N LEU A 160 5.26 7.71 -10.38
CA LEU A 160 6.12 7.35 -11.51
C LEU A 160 6.18 5.83 -11.72
N LEU A 161 6.25 5.05 -10.64
CA LEU A 161 6.28 3.59 -10.68
C LEU A 161 4.98 3.04 -11.29
N PHE A 162 3.82 3.48 -10.80
CA PHE A 162 2.52 3.04 -11.32
C PHE A 162 2.30 3.51 -12.75
N LYS A 163 2.67 4.75 -13.09
CA LYS A 163 2.61 5.26 -14.47
C LYS A 163 3.43 4.39 -15.43
N LYS A 164 4.68 4.07 -15.07
CA LYS A 164 5.57 3.21 -15.86
C LYS A 164 5.03 1.78 -15.99
N LEU A 165 4.49 1.21 -14.91
CA LEU A 165 3.89 -0.12 -14.91
C LEU A 165 2.67 -0.17 -15.83
N GLN A 166 1.84 0.86 -15.76
CA GLN A 166 0.62 0.99 -16.55
C GLN A 166 0.92 1.24 -18.04
N ASP A 167 1.90 2.08 -18.37
CA ASP A 167 2.36 2.29 -19.75
C ASP A 167 2.86 0.98 -20.38
N ARG A 168 3.63 0.18 -19.62
CA ARG A 168 4.06 -1.16 -20.04
C ARG A 168 2.89 -2.11 -20.28
N PHE A 169 1.87 -2.06 -19.42
CA PHE A 169 0.65 -2.86 -19.57
C PHE A 169 -0.09 -2.52 -20.86
N TYR A 170 -0.42 -1.24 -21.10
CA TYR A 170 -1.15 -0.84 -22.31
C TYR A 170 -0.34 -1.10 -23.60
N ALA A 171 0.98 -0.91 -23.56
CA ALA A 171 1.85 -1.24 -24.71
C ALA A 171 1.87 -2.75 -25.01
N ALA A 172 1.89 -3.60 -23.97
CA ALA A 172 1.84 -5.05 -24.14
C ALA A 172 0.49 -5.53 -24.69
N THR A 173 -0.62 -4.97 -24.20
CA THR A 173 -1.97 -5.29 -24.67
C THR A 173 -2.18 -4.86 -26.13
N GLY A 174 -1.67 -3.68 -26.52
CA GLY A 174 -1.72 -3.21 -27.92
C GLY A 174 -0.90 -4.06 -28.90
N LYS A 175 0.25 -4.61 -28.47
CA LYS A 175 1.10 -5.48 -29.31
C LYS A 175 0.54 -6.88 -29.53
N GLN A 176 -0.20 -7.43 -28.56
CA GLN A 176 -0.68 -8.81 -28.65
C GLN A 176 -1.91 -8.98 -29.56
N GLY A 177 -2.32 -7.93 -30.29
CA GLY A 177 -3.55 -7.96 -31.08
C GLY A 177 -4.78 -8.23 -30.21
N ILE A 178 -4.63 -8.07 -28.89
CA ILE A 178 -5.72 -8.07 -27.93
C ILE A 178 -6.42 -6.71 -28.07
N VAL A 179 -6.95 -6.50 -29.28
CA VAL A 179 -8.06 -5.61 -29.54
C VAL A 179 -9.22 -6.35 -28.93
N PHE A 180 -9.42 -6.10 -27.65
CA PHE A 180 -10.68 -6.45 -27.04
C PHE A 180 -11.73 -5.53 -27.62
N LYS A 181 -12.25 -5.95 -28.77
CA LYS A 181 -13.27 -5.27 -29.53
C LYS A 181 -14.60 -5.33 -28.79
#